data_AF-A0A496U5V3-F1
#
_entry.id   AF-A0A496U5V3-F1
#
_cell.length_a   1.000
_cell.length_b   1.000
_cell.length_c   1.000
_cell.angle_alpha   90.00
_cell.angle_beta   90.00
_cell.angle_gamma   90.00
#
_symmetry.space_group_name_H-M   'P 1'
#
loop_
_entity.id
_entity.type
_entity.pdbx_description
1 polymer ?
#
loop_
_entity_poly.entity_id
_entity_poly.type
_entity_poly.pdbx_seq_one_letter_code
_entity_poly.pdbx_strand_id
1 'polypeptide(L)'
;MKRLWIFMLIFMFGLSGCARRITVKEVRRLPYRGDMLYLRNGEEYDGTLKEIRENQVIFVTREGETVTIPLDSIQAIDIQKRREG
;
A
#
# COMPACT_ATOMS: atom_id res chain seq x y z
N MET A 1 19.00 38.69 35.58
CA MET A 1 17.53 38.78 35.57
C MET A 1 16.94 38.65 34.15
N LYS A 2 17.73 38.56 33.08
CA LYS A 2 18.05 37.31 32.36
C LYS A 2 17.54 36.00 33.01
N ARG A 3 16.80 35.20 32.22
CA ARG A 3 16.66 33.72 32.25
C ARG A 3 15.48 33.04 32.97
N LEU A 4 14.59 33.72 33.70
CA LEU A 4 13.48 33.02 34.37
C LEU A 4 12.20 32.83 33.54
N TRP A 5 11.93 33.71 32.56
CA TRP A 5 10.68 33.64 31.78
C TRP A 5 10.66 32.56 30.69
N ILE A 6 11.84 32.02 30.34
CA ILE A 6 11.97 31.06 29.24
C ILE A 6 11.56 29.64 29.68
N PHE A 7 11.70 29.29 30.96
CA PHE A 7 11.36 27.96 31.46
C PHE A 7 9.85 27.72 31.60
N MET A 8 9.05 28.77 31.79
CA MET A 8 7.60 28.64 31.98
C MET A 8 6.84 28.38 30.68
N LEU A 9 7.43 28.71 29.52
CA LEU A 9 6.85 28.39 28.21
C LEU A 9 7.16 26.97 27.72
N ILE A 10 8.22 26.35 28.23
CA ILE A 10 8.61 24.96 27.89
C ILE A 10 7.68 23.94 28.55
N PHE A 11 7.06 24.29 29.69
CA PHE A 11 6.16 23.39 30.42
C PHE A 11 4.77 23.24 29.79
N MET A 12 4.41 24.12 28.84
CA MET A 12 3.12 24.07 28.14
C MET A 12 3.14 23.24 26.84
N PHE A 13 4.24 22.51 26.60
CA PHE A 13 4.42 21.63 25.43
C PHE A 13 4.43 20.12 25.79
N GLY A 14 4.13 19.74 27.04
CA GLY A 14 4.41 18.40 27.58
C GLY A 14 3.23 17.43 27.78
N LEU A 15 1.99 17.82 27.50
CA LEU A 15 0.80 16.97 27.65
C LEU A 15 -0.15 17.38 26.53
N SER A 16 -0.48 16.59 25.52
CA SER A 16 -0.99 15.24 25.65
C SER A 16 -1.09 14.63 24.26
N GLY A 17 -0.56 13.42 24.12
CA GLY A 17 -1.06 12.47 23.13
C GLY A 17 -0.59 12.67 21.70
N CYS A 18 0.64 12.24 21.43
CA CYS A 18 0.98 11.61 20.15
C CYS A 18 0.05 10.40 19.95
N ALA A 19 -1.19 10.63 19.52
CA ALA A 19 -2.02 9.61 18.93
C ALA A 19 -1.35 9.23 17.62
N ARG A 20 -0.56 8.16 17.69
CA ARG A 20 0.14 7.48 16.61
C ARG A 20 -0.89 6.98 15.59
N ARG A 21 -1.45 7.90 14.79
CA ARG A 21 -2.33 7.56 13.69
C ARG A 21 -1.46 7.16 12.50
N ILE A 22 -1.20 5.86 12.47
CA ILE A 22 -0.97 5.01 11.31
C ILE A 22 -0.60 5.83 10.08
N THR A 23 0.69 5.95 9.85
CA THR A 23 1.26 6.29 8.56
C THR A 23 0.80 5.19 7.61
N VAL A 24 -0.36 5.37 6.97
CA VAL A 24 -0.71 4.61 5.78
C VAL A 24 0.36 5.00 4.78
N LYS A 25 1.38 4.14 4.75
CA LYS A 25 2.53 4.20 3.86
C LYS A 25 1.95 4.54 2.50
N GLU A 26 2.17 5.79 2.08
CA GLU A 26 1.73 6.36 0.83
C GLU A 26 2.00 5.28 -0.23
N VAL A 27 0.92 4.64 -0.70
CA VAL A 27 1.01 3.63 -1.75
C VAL A 27 1.46 4.45 -2.93
N ARG A 28 2.79 4.52 -3.12
CA ARG A 28 3.44 5.06 -4.31
C ARG A 28 2.55 4.59 -5.44
N ARG A 29 1.93 5.54 -6.16
CA ARG A 29 1.17 5.26 -7.37
C ARG A 29 2.14 4.58 -8.29
N LEU A 30 2.23 3.25 -8.18
CA LEU A 30 2.96 2.40 -9.07
C LEU A 30 2.41 2.78 -10.45
N PRO A 31 3.28 2.97 -11.45
CA PRO A 31 2.79 3.17 -12.81
C PRO A 31 1.86 1.99 -13.08
N TYR A 32 0.58 2.29 -13.26
CA TYR A 32 -0.47 1.30 -13.46
C TYR A 32 0.01 0.39 -14.58
N ARG A 33 0.39 -0.84 -14.19
CA ARG A 33 0.57 -1.94 -15.11
C ARG A 33 -0.83 -2.45 -15.31
N GLY A 34 -1.35 -2.42 -16.53
CA GLY A 34 -2.66 -3.01 -16.84
C GLY A 34 -2.56 -4.54 -16.84
N ASP A 35 -2.03 -5.11 -15.77
CA ASP A 35 -1.96 -6.55 -15.60
C ASP A 35 -3.39 -7.06 -15.32
N MET A 36 -3.70 -8.27 -15.77
CA MET A 36 -5.00 -8.90 -15.57
C MET A 36 -4.81 -10.19 -14.78
N LEU A 37 -5.58 -10.35 -13.71
CA LEU A 37 -5.59 -11.54 -12.88
C LEU A 37 -6.94 -12.25 -13.03
N TYR A 38 -6.91 -13.49 -13.50
CA TYR A 38 -8.09 -14.31 -13.74
C TYR A 38 -8.21 -15.38 -12.66
N LEU A 39 -9.34 -15.44 -11.98
CA LEU A 39 -9.62 -16.42 -10.92
C LEU A 39 -10.46 -17.58 -11.43
N ARG A 40 -10.33 -18.74 -10.77
CA ARG A 40 -11.07 -19.96 -11.13
C ARG A 40 -12.59 -19.85 -10.93
N ASN A 41 -13.04 -18.94 -10.07
CA ASN A 41 -14.46 -18.65 -9.87
C ASN A 41 -15.05 -17.76 -10.99
N GLY A 42 -14.24 -17.34 -11.95
CA GLY A 42 -14.64 -16.45 -13.05
C GLY A 42 -14.51 -14.96 -12.72
N GLU A 43 -13.98 -14.60 -11.55
CA GLU A 43 -13.67 -13.20 -11.24
C GLU A 43 -12.38 -12.75 -11.93
N GLU A 44 -12.34 -11.48 -12.30
CA GLU A 44 -11.22 -10.86 -12.98
C GLU A 44 -10.82 -9.59 -12.24
N TYR A 45 -9.52 -9.42 -11.99
CA TYR A 45 -8.98 -8.21 -11.37
C TYR A 45 -8.06 -7.50 -12.36
N ASP A 46 -8.41 -6.26 -12.65
CA ASP A 46 -7.58 -5.32 -13.41
C ASP A 46 -6.75 -4.47 -12.42
N GLY A 47 -5.44 -4.49 -12.60
CA GLY A 47 -4.52 -3.82 -11.71
C GLY A 47 -3.07 -4.23 -11.91
N THR A 48 -2.23 -4.04 -10.90
CA THR A 48 -0.80 -4.31 -10.95
C THR A 48 -0.43 -5.46 -10.05
N LEU A 49 0.27 -6.45 -10.60
CA LEU A 49 0.87 -7.52 -9.82
C LEU A 49 2.01 -6.95 -8.96
N LYS A 50 1.90 -7.07 -7.64
CA LYS A 50 2.89 -6.52 -6.69
C LYS A 50 3.91 -7.56 -6.25
N GLU A 51 3.44 -8.75 -5.88
CA GLU A 51 4.28 -9.80 -5.32
C GLU A 51 3.62 -11.17 -5.53
N ILE A 52 4.41 -12.17 -5.91
CA ILE A 52 4.00 -13.58 -5.87
C ILE A 52 4.77 -14.24 -4.73
N ARG A 53 4.04 -14.84 -3.79
CA ARG A 53 4.58 -15.63 -2.67
C ARG A 53 4.30 -17.11 -2.91
N GLU A 54 4.78 -17.95 -2.00
CA GLU A 54 4.67 -19.41 -2.09
C GLU A 54 3.23 -19.92 -2.26
N ASN A 55 2.26 -19.33 -1.55
CA ASN A 55 0.86 -19.77 -1.55
C ASN A 55 -0.16 -18.68 -1.96
N GLN A 56 0.31 -17.47 -2.28
CA GLN A 56 -0.58 -16.35 -2.53
C GLN A 56 0.03 -15.31 -3.46
N VAL A 57 -0.83 -14.55 -4.11
CA VAL A 57 -0.50 -13.40 -4.93
C VAL A 57 -1.03 -12.14 -4.29
N ILE A 58 -0.20 -11.11 -4.24
CA ILE A 58 -0.57 -9.77 -3.81
C ILE A 58 -0.76 -8.93 -5.07
N PHE A 59 -1.98 -8.49 -5.28
CA PHE A 59 -2.40 -7.72 -6.44
C PHE A 59 -2.96 -6.38 -6.00
N VAL A 60 -2.67 -5.32 -6.74
CA VAL A 60 -3.18 -3.97 -6.45
C VAL A 60 -4.15 -3.58 -7.53
N THR A 61 -5.43 -3.43 -7.20
CA THR A 61 -6.48 -3.07 -8.16
C THR A 61 -6.25 -1.68 -8.73
N ARG A 62 -6.92 -1.35 -9.83
CA ARG A 62 -6.93 -0.01 -10.42
C ARG A 62 -7.34 1.10 -9.43
N GLU A 63 -8.15 0.76 -8.43
CA GLU A 63 -8.62 1.68 -7.38
C GLU A 63 -7.58 1.90 -6.28
N GLY A 64 -6.46 1.16 -6.33
CA GLY A 64 -5.39 1.21 -5.34
C GLY A 64 -5.61 0.28 -4.14
N GLU A 65 -6.64 -0.56 -4.17
CA GLU A 65 -6.87 -1.56 -3.14
C GLU A 65 -5.86 -2.71 -3.30
N THR A 66 -5.29 -3.18 -2.19
CA THR A 66 -4.40 -4.35 -2.20
C THR A 66 -5.22 -5.59 -1.83
N VAL A 67 -5.38 -6.49 -2.79
CA VAL A 67 -6.03 -7.79 -2.59
C VAL A 67 -4.97 -8.88 -2.47
N THR A 68 -5.22 -9.83 -1.56
CA THR A 68 -4.38 -11.02 -1.39
C THR A 68 -5.19 -12.22 -1.79
N ILE A 69 -4.75 -12.92 -2.83
CA ILE A 69 -5.49 -14.01 -3.46
C ILE A 69 -4.65 -15.27 -3.40
N PRO A 70 -5.17 -16.38 -2.85
CA PRO A 70 -4.40 -17.61 -2.77
C PRO A 70 -4.19 -18.23 -4.16
N LEU A 71 -3.01 -18.83 -4.36
CA LEU A 71 -2.54 -19.30 -5.67
C LEU A 71 -3.41 -20.40 -6.27
N ASP A 72 -4.02 -21.23 -5.42
CA ASP A 72 -4.97 -22.27 -5.79
C ASP A 72 -6.23 -21.72 -6.49
N SER A 73 -6.62 -20.50 -6.13
CA SER A 73 -7.80 -19.80 -6.65
C SER A 73 -7.51 -19.07 -7.97
N ILE A 74 -6.24 -18.96 -8.36
CA ILE A 74 -5.81 -18.26 -9.57
C ILE A 74 -5.82 -19.23 -10.76
N GLN A 75 -6.44 -18.80 -11.85
CA GLN A 75 -6.43 -19.51 -13.11
C GLN A 75 -5.27 -19.06 -13.99
N ALA A 76 -5.09 -17.75 -14.16
CA ALA A 76 -4.04 -17.17 -14.99
C ALA A 76 -3.69 -15.75 -14.53
N ILE A 77 -2.46 -15.33 -14.86
CA ILE A 77 -1.99 -13.95 -14.66
C ILE A 77 -1.40 -13.48 -15.99
N ASP A 78 -1.96 -12.42 -16.55
CA ASP A 78 -1.42 -11.75 -17.74
C ASP A 78 -0.69 -10.47 -17.32
N ILE A 79 0.61 -10.40 -17.62
CA ILE A 79 1.49 -9.31 -17.20
C ILE A 79 1.90 -8.55 -18.45
N GLN A 80 1.42 -7.30 -18.57
CA GLN A 80 1.78 -6.45 -19.70
C GLN A 80 3.18 -5.87 -19.50
N LYS A 81 4.20 -6.55 -20.05
CA LYS A 81 5.55 -6.00 -20.11
C LYS A 81 5.60 -4.81 -21.08
N ARG A 82 6.07 -3.65 -20.60
CA ARG A 82 6.50 -2.57 -21.51
C ARG A 82 7.60 -3.12 -22.40
N ARG A 83 7.40 -3.08 -23.73
CA ARG A 83 8.52 -3.08 -24.67
C ARG A 83 9.23 -1.75 -24.47
N GLU A 84 10.32 -1.75 -23.75
CA GLU A 84 11.31 -0.68 -23.85
C GLU A 84 11.87 -0.78 -25.27
N GLY A 85 11.47 0.14 -26.14
CA GLY A 85 12.05 0.34 -27.45
C GLY A 85 13.29 1.22 -27.35
#